data_AF-A0A2W2FEE1-F1
#
_entry.id   AF-A0A2W2FEE1-F1
#
_cell.length_a   1.000
_cell.length_b   1.000
_cell.length_c   1.000
_cell.angle_alpha   90.00
_cell.angle_beta   90.00
_cell.angle_gamma   90.00
#
_symmetry.space_group_name_H-M   'P 1'
#
loop_
_entity.id
_entity.type
_entity.pdbx_description
1 polymer ?
#
loop_
_entity_poly.entity_id
_entity_poly.type
_entity_poly.pdbx_seq_one_letter_code
_entity_poly.pdbx_strand_id
1 'polypeptide(L)'
;MNLLIWRRRNARLVEIAVPPHVELGSAVAWWSQIMGLLAPRWKRALYGQPHLSWEYVADSSGVRVQVWVPGPVPPGLVEKAIRSAWPGATVTTRPAVPPVPRAATTSRGRMVLARPDHYPLTTTHSGDPLRALLGALSGLRPGEHAAVQITARPITGRRLSAAHRAASALRNGTSSTLRGDLFDLITPGSLNRTRPTELARMFPERAEEIRAILAKANQPRFAVRISYAVTSDREDARGRTRGRAHEIAATFALYASGHQYLRRRRSYTVSRRMTTGYLLSVSELAAIAHLPYD
;
A
#
# COMPACT_ATOMS: atom_id res chain seq x y z
N MET A 1 -14.07 26.56 -10.03
CA MET A 1 -12.59 26.47 -9.89
C MET A 1 -12.22 25.11 -9.31
N ASN A 2 -11.62 24.23 -10.11
CA ASN A 2 -11.53 22.78 -9.85
C ASN A 2 -10.64 22.44 -8.62
N LEU A 3 -11.22 21.90 -7.54
CA LEU A 3 -10.54 21.45 -6.31
C LEU A 3 -9.35 20.50 -6.54
N LEU A 4 -9.34 19.79 -7.67
CA LEU A 4 -8.26 18.91 -8.12
C LEU A 4 -6.97 19.67 -8.51
N ILE A 5 -7.07 20.95 -8.86
CA ILE A 5 -5.93 21.79 -9.31
C ILE A 5 -5.11 22.27 -8.11
N TRP A 6 -5.76 22.61 -6.99
CA TRP A 6 -5.05 23.08 -5.78
C TRP A 6 -4.16 21.99 -5.18
N ARG A 7 -4.54 20.70 -5.29
CA ARG A 7 -3.69 19.57 -4.86
C ARG A 7 -2.34 19.47 -5.59
N ARG A 8 -2.23 20.04 -6.79
CA ARG A 8 -0.98 20.07 -7.58
C ARG A 8 -0.17 21.35 -7.37
N ARG A 9 -0.83 22.47 -7.08
CA ARG A 9 -0.14 23.72 -6.74
C ARG A 9 0.62 23.49 -5.43
N ASN A 10 1.93 23.72 -5.43
CA ASN A 10 2.84 23.58 -4.29
C ASN A 10 3.02 22.14 -3.77
N ALA A 11 2.79 21.12 -4.60
CA ALA A 11 3.20 19.77 -4.23
C ALA A 11 4.74 19.65 -4.23
N ARG A 12 5.27 18.86 -3.30
CA ARG A 12 6.71 18.71 -3.08
C ARG A 12 7.11 17.24 -2.98
N LEU A 13 8.38 16.98 -3.26
CA LEU A 13 9.03 15.71 -3.01
C LEU A 13 9.96 15.89 -1.82
N VAL A 14 9.87 14.94 -0.90
CA VAL A 14 10.70 14.87 0.30
C VAL A 14 11.57 13.65 0.11
N GLU A 15 12.80 13.85 -0.36
CA GLU A 15 13.79 12.81 -0.56
C GLU A 15 14.44 12.46 0.78
N ILE A 16 14.62 11.17 1.04
CA ILE A 16 15.09 10.64 2.32
C ILE A 16 16.40 9.90 2.07
N ALA A 17 17.49 10.40 2.64
CA ALA A 17 18.73 9.63 2.76
C ALA A 17 18.57 8.66 3.93
N VAL A 18 18.78 7.38 3.66
CA VAL A 18 18.64 6.30 4.65
C VAL A 18 19.72 6.49 5.74
N PRO A 19 19.35 6.53 7.02
CA PRO A 19 20.31 6.59 8.12
C PRO A 19 21.12 5.28 8.22
N PRO A 20 22.29 5.29 8.89
CA PRO A 20 23.12 4.08 9.03
C PRO A 20 22.42 2.94 9.79
N HIS A 21 21.48 3.27 10.67
CA HIS A 21 20.67 2.31 11.41
C HIS A 21 19.20 2.68 11.26
N VAL A 22 18.39 1.70 10.85
CA VAL A 22 16.93 1.81 10.78
C VAL A 22 16.34 0.80 11.74
N GLU A 23 15.65 1.28 12.77
CA GLU A 23 15.04 0.40 13.76
C GLU A 23 13.81 -0.33 13.20
N LEU A 24 13.68 -1.61 13.59
CA LEU A 24 12.48 -2.39 13.32
C LEU A 24 11.28 -1.73 14.01
N GLY A 25 10.31 -1.26 13.22
CA GLY A 25 9.12 -0.58 13.72
C GLY A 25 9.09 0.92 13.47
N SER A 26 10.19 1.57 13.08
CA SER A 26 10.22 2.99 12.70
C SER A 26 9.17 3.33 11.62
N ALA A 27 8.97 2.43 10.65
CA ALA A 27 7.96 2.60 9.62
C ALA A 27 6.52 2.54 10.16
N VAL A 28 6.25 1.66 11.12
CA VAL A 28 4.95 1.58 11.81
C VAL A 28 4.69 2.87 12.58
N ALA A 29 5.70 3.39 13.29
CA ALA A 29 5.62 4.66 14.00
C ALA A 29 5.35 5.82 13.03
N TRP A 30 6.09 5.90 11.92
CA TRP A 30 5.90 6.92 10.90
C TRP A 30 4.48 6.89 10.31
N TRP A 31 4.02 5.74 9.82
CA TRP A 31 2.68 5.62 9.25
C TRP A 31 1.58 5.90 10.28
N SER A 32 1.79 5.54 11.55
CA SER A 32 0.89 5.90 12.65
C SER A 32 0.82 7.41 12.86
N GLN A 33 1.95 8.12 12.81
CA GLN A 33 1.97 9.59 12.88
C GLN A 33 1.27 10.23 11.67
N ILE A 34 1.42 9.65 10.47
CA ILE A 34 0.74 10.11 9.25
C ILE A 34 -0.79 9.96 9.35
N MET A 35 -1.33 9.08 10.19
CA MET A 35 -2.77 9.06 10.47
C MET A 35 -3.27 10.40 11.03
N GLY A 36 -2.42 11.18 11.69
CA GLY A 36 -2.71 12.54 12.14
C GLY A 36 -3.03 13.52 11.00
N LEU A 37 -2.70 13.19 9.75
CA LEU A 37 -3.14 13.94 8.56
C LEU A 37 -4.62 13.74 8.21
N LEU A 38 -5.37 12.97 9.01
CA LEU A 38 -6.81 12.83 8.86
C LEU A 38 -7.49 14.19 9.04
N ALA A 39 -8.02 14.75 7.95
CA ALA A 39 -8.66 16.06 8.01
C ALA A 39 -10.02 15.97 8.73
N PRO A 40 -10.49 17.03 9.40
CA PRO A 40 -11.83 17.11 9.98
C PRO A 40 -12.94 16.82 8.96
N ARG A 41 -14.11 16.37 9.42
CA ARG A 41 -15.23 15.92 8.55
C ARG A 41 -15.61 16.96 7.48
N TRP A 42 -15.71 18.23 7.88
CA TRP A 42 -16.06 19.34 7.00
C TRP A 42 -14.96 19.64 5.96
N LYS A 43 -13.68 19.68 6.37
CA LYS A 43 -12.55 19.86 5.44
C LYS A 43 -12.47 18.72 4.42
N ARG A 44 -12.78 17.49 4.83
CA ARG A 44 -12.84 16.34 3.91
C ARG A 44 -14.00 16.43 2.93
N ALA A 45 -15.15 16.96 3.34
CA ALA A 45 -16.27 17.16 2.43
C ALA A 45 -15.95 18.21 1.35
N LEU A 46 -15.28 19.30 1.75
CA LEU A 46 -14.94 20.40 0.84
C LEU A 46 -13.68 20.14 -0.02
N TYR A 47 -12.60 19.63 0.58
CA TYR A 47 -11.28 19.54 -0.05
C TYR A 47 -10.81 18.09 -0.31
N GLY A 48 -11.61 17.11 0.12
CA GLY A 48 -11.23 15.71 0.16
C GLY A 48 -10.16 15.42 1.23
N GLN A 49 -9.80 14.15 1.36
CA GLN A 49 -8.74 13.72 2.27
C GLN A 49 -7.36 13.82 1.57
N PRO A 50 -6.34 14.46 2.18
CA PRO A 50 -4.97 14.43 1.66
C PRO A 50 -4.41 13.01 1.70
N HIS A 51 -3.55 12.71 0.73
CA HIS A 51 -2.87 11.43 0.59
C HIS A 51 -1.39 11.69 0.32
N LEU A 52 -0.53 10.78 0.72
CA LEU A 52 0.90 10.79 0.42
C LEU A 52 1.22 9.71 -0.62
N SER A 53 2.36 9.82 -1.29
CA SER A 53 2.92 8.70 -2.06
C SER A 53 4.33 8.44 -1.57
N TRP A 54 4.56 7.25 -1.01
CA TRP A 54 5.90 6.72 -0.80
C TRP A 54 6.40 6.18 -2.14
N GLU A 55 7.59 6.55 -2.56
CA GLU A 55 8.13 6.22 -3.88
C GLU A 55 9.56 5.68 -3.76
N TYR A 56 9.78 4.49 -4.33
CA TYR A 56 11.11 4.00 -4.65
C TYR A 56 11.35 4.36 -6.12
N VAL A 57 12.31 5.25 -6.38
CA VAL A 57 12.64 5.72 -7.73
C VAL A 57 14.07 5.30 -8.03
N ALA A 58 14.30 4.76 -9.21
CA ALA A 58 15.60 4.28 -9.63
C ALA A 58 15.94 4.75 -11.03
N ASP A 59 17.23 4.98 -11.22
CA ASP A 59 17.87 5.29 -12.48
C ASP A 59 19.26 4.62 -12.50
N SER A 60 20.12 4.98 -13.47
CA SER A 60 21.46 4.40 -13.57
C SER A 60 22.40 4.75 -12.41
N SER A 61 22.08 5.76 -11.59
CA SER A 61 22.88 6.15 -10.42
C SER A 61 22.52 5.37 -9.16
N GLY A 62 21.35 4.71 -9.13
CA GLY A 62 20.91 3.89 -8.01
C GLY A 62 19.44 4.13 -7.66
N VAL A 63 19.09 3.70 -6.44
CA VAL A 63 17.72 3.78 -5.91
C VAL A 63 17.62 4.89 -4.87
N ARG A 64 16.55 5.67 -4.95
CA ARG A 64 16.21 6.76 -4.03
C ARG A 64 14.84 6.52 -3.42
N VAL A 65 14.71 6.82 -2.14
CA VAL A 65 13.42 6.82 -1.44
C VAL A 65 12.93 8.24 -1.29
N GLN A 66 11.70 8.50 -1.71
CA GLN A 66 11.10 9.83 -1.60
C GLN A 66 9.61 9.75 -1.26
N VAL A 67 9.10 10.81 -0.62
CA VAL A 67 7.69 10.96 -0.32
C VAL A 67 7.14 12.16 -1.08
N TRP A 68 6.16 11.90 -1.94
CA TRP A 68 5.36 12.97 -2.51
C TRP A 68 4.32 13.46 -1.53
N VAL A 69 4.32 14.78 -1.32
CA VAL A 69 3.43 15.49 -0.39
C VAL A 69 2.61 16.51 -1.18
N PRO A 70 1.26 16.47 -1.10
CA PRO A 70 0.42 17.42 -1.79
C PRO A 70 0.47 18.80 -1.10
N GLY A 71 0.25 19.88 -1.86
CA GLY A 71 0.27 21.26 -1.35
C GLY A 71 -0.60 21.58 -0.11
N PRO A 72 -1.75 20.91 0.13
CA PRO A 72 -2.55 21.14 1.34
C PRO A 72 -1.88 20.72 2.65
N VAL A 73 -0.85 19.87 2.60
CA VAL A 73 -0.14 19.41 3.80
C VAL A 73 0.93 20.46 4.15
N PRO A 74 0.91 21.03 5.37
CA PRO A 74 1.86 22.06 5.77
C PRO A 74 3.32 21.66 5.53
N PRO A 75 4.17 22.56 5.00
CA PRO A 75 5.62 22.37 4.95
C PRO A 75 6.19 22.01 6.33
N GLY A 76 7.20 21.14 6.34
CA GLY A 76 7.87 20.73 7.57
C GLY A 76 7.19 19.62 8.36
N LEU A 77 5.87 19.39 8.20
CA LEU A 77 5.16 18.35 8.96
C LEU A 77 5.68 16.95 8.62
N VAL A 78 5.71 16.61 7.34
CA VAL A 78 6.18 15.29 6.87
C VAL A 78 7.68 15.14 7.13
N GLU A 79 8.43 16.22 6.92
CA GLU A 79 9.87 16.28 7.14
C GLU A 79 10.23 16.05 8.62
N LYS A 80 9.47 16.62 9.56
CA LYS A 80 9.63 16.38 11.00
C LYS A 80 9.20 14.95 11.38
N ALA A 81 8.11 14.45 10.79
CA ALA A 81 7.66 13.08 11.03
C ALA A 81 8.70 12.04 10.57
N ILE A 82 9.36 12.26 9.43
CA ILE A 82 10.45 11.40 8.95
C ILE A 82 11.63 11.43 9.94
N ARG A 83 12.12 12.62 10.33
CA ARG A 83 13.24 12.73 11.28
C ARG A 83 12.92 12.13 12.66
N SER A 84 11.66 12.20 13.08
CA SER A 84 11.21 11.61 14.34
C SER A 84 11.14 10.08 14.28
N ALA A 85 10.75 9.50 13.14
CA ALA A 85 10.65 8.06 12.98
C ALA A 85 12.01 7.41 12.68
N TRP A 86 12.90 8.14 12.01
CA TRP A 86 14.24 7.71 11.65
C TRP A 86 15.26 8.76 12.10
N PRO A 87 15.72 8.69 13.36
CA PRO A 87 16.81 9.54 13.84
C PRO A 87 18.05 9.41 12.94
N GLY A 88 18.65 10.53 12.57
CA GLY A 88 19.80 10.57 11.65
C GLY A 88 19.44 10.57 10.16
N ALA A 89 18.18 10.39 9.78
CA ALA A 89 17.78 10.51 8.37
C ALA A 89 17.91 11.95 7.88
N THR A 90 18.61 12.15 6.78
CA THR A 90 18.69 13.46 6.11
C THR A 90 17.55 13.61 5.13
N VAL A 91 16.90 14.76 5.16
CA VAL A 91 15.70 15.03 4.35
C VAL A 91 15.93 16.25 3.47
N THR A 92 15.72 16.08 2.16
CA THR A 92 15.81 17.18 1.19
C THR A 92 14.47 17.38 0.50
N THR A 93 13.95 18.61 0.54
CA THR A 93 12.67 18.95 -0.09
C THR A 93 12.90 19.62 -1.43
N ARG A 94 12.21 19.16 -2.48
CA ARG A 94 12.29 19.67 -3.85
C ARG A 94 10.90 19.85 -4.47
N PRO A 95 10.74 20.70 -5.49
CA PRO A 95 9.49 20.80 -6.25
C PRO A 95 9.07 19.43 -6.82
N ALA A 96 7.76 19.15 -6.87
CA ALA A 96 7.29 17.85 -7.35
C ALA A 96 7.48 17.67 -8.87
N VAL A 97 8.38 16.76 -9.24
CA VAL A 97 8.55 16.27 -10.62
C VAL A 97 7.88 14.90 -10.82
N PRO A 98 7.48 14.50 -12.04
CA PRO A 98 6.98 13.16 -12.30
C PRO A 98 7.94 12.06 -11.80
N PRO A 99 7.43 10.90 -11.33
CA PRO A 99 8.26 9.84 -10.73
C PRO A 99 9.19 9.15 -11.76
N VAL A 100 8.78 9.12 -13.02
CA VAL A 100 9.59 8.66 -14.16
C VAL A 100 9.40 9.65 -15.31
N PRO A 101 10.44 9.90 -16.13
CA PRO A 101 10.32 10.76 -17.29
C PRO A 101 9.35 10.18 -18.33
N ARG A 102 8.89 11.03 -19.23
CA ARG A 102 8.23 10.55 -20.46
C ARG A 102 9.34 10.03 -21.38
N ALA A 103 9.20 8.80 -21.85
CA ALA A 103 10.22 8.13 -22.65
C ALA A 103 9.58 7.34 -23.80
N ALA A 104 10.40 6.96 -24.78
CA ALA A 104 9.95 6.25 -25.99
C ALA A 104 9.25 4.92 -25.68
N THR A 105 9.78 4.17 -24.73
CA THR A 105 9.20 2.91 -24.28
C THR A 105 8.74 3.02 -22.83
N THR A 106 7.56 2.48 -22.52
CA THR A 106 7.15 2.32 -21.12
C THR A 106 6.36 1.05 -20.85
N SER A 107 6.72 0.36 -19.78
CA SER A 107 5.91 -0.69 -19.17
C SER A 107 5.36 -0.21 -17.83
N ARG A 108 4.05 -0.40 -17.59
CA ARG A 108 3.37 0.10 -16.38
C ARG A 108 2.42 -0.95 -15.84
N GLY A 109 2.27 -0.98 -14.52
CA GLY A 109 1.35 -1.88 -13.84
C GLY A 109 0.91 -1.36 -12.49
N ARG A 110 -0.03 -2.09 -11.90
CA ARG A 110 -0.49 -1.88 -10.53
C ARG A 110 -0.70 -3.20 -9.82
N MET A 111 -0.50 -3.20 -8.52
CA MET A 111 -0.82 -4.35 -7.66
C MET A 111 -2.20 -4.16 -7.07
N VAL A 112 -3.03 -5.19 -7.15
CA VAL A 112 -4.36 -5.22 -6.53
C VAL A 112 -4.51 -6.47 -5.68
N LEU A 113 -5.31 -6.39 -4.62
CA LEU A 113 -5.61 -7.56 -3.80
C LEU A 113 -6.36 -8.63 -4.62
N ALA A 114 -6.05 -9.89 -4.34
CA ALA A 114 -6.74 -11.02 -4.93
C ALA A 114 -8.07 -11.29 -4.24
N ARG A 115 -8.09 -11.23 -2.90
CA ARG A 115 -9.26 -11.39 -2.03
C ARG A 115 -9.73 -10.04 -1.47
N PRO A 116 -10.92 -9.97 -0.84
CA PRO A 116 -11.37 -8.78 -0.11
C PRO A 116 -10.34 -8.21 0.87
N ASP A 117 -10.43 -6.92 1.14
CA ASP A 117 -9.42 -6.17 1.89
C ASP A 117 -9.40 -6.43 3.41
N HIS A 118 -10.34 -7.22 3.94
CA HIS A 118 -10.29 -7.69 5.32
C HIS A 118 -9.26 -8.79 5.55
N TYR A 119 -8.88 -9.55 4.51
CA TYR A 119 -7.80 -10.53 4.60
C TYR A 119 -6.44 -9.81 4.68
N PRO A 120 -5.56 -10.17 5.64
CA PRO A 120 -4.27 -9.53 5.82
C PRO A 120 -3.19 -10.07 4.88
N LEU A 121 -2.30 -9.19 4.43
CA LEU A 121 -0.99 -9.53 3.86
C LEU A 121 -0.03 -9.96 4.98
N THR A 122 1.04 -10.67 4.63
CA THR A 122 2.09 -10.94 5.63
C THR A 122 2.87 -9.67 5.92
N THR A 123 3.26 -9.50 7.18
CA THR A 123 4.03 -8.35 7.67
C THR A 123 5.33 -8.76 8.36
N THR A 124 5.51 -10.06 8.57
CA THR A 124 6.68 -10.62 9.25
C THR A 124 7.48 -11.38 8.23
N HIS A 125 8.77 -11.04 8.14
CA HIS A 125 9.72 -11.60 7.19
C HIS A 125 11.01 -11.92 7.94
N SER A 126 11.77 -12.91 7.48
CA SER A 126 13.04 -13.32 8.12
C SER A 126 14.17 -12.30 7.95
N GLY A 127 14.04 -11.38 6.99
CA GLY A 127 14.94 -10.24 6.76
C GLY A 127 14.19 -9.16 6.00
N ASP A 128 14.89 -8.13 5.51
CA ASP A 128 14.22 -7.00 4.85
C ASP A 128 13.53 -7.41 3.53
N PRO A 129 12.19 -7.39 3.44
CA PRO A 129 11.49 -7.73 2.20
C PRO A 129 11.78 -6.75 1.06
N LEU A 130 12.29 -5.54 1.35
CA LEU A 130 12.72 -4.59 0.31
C LEU A 130 13.95 -5.04 -0.45
N ARG A 131 14.77 -5.95 0.09
CA ARG A 131 15.97 -6.44 -0.61
C ARG A 131 15.66 -6.92 -2.03
N ALA A 132 14.57 -7.67 -2.20
CA ALA A 132 14.13 -8.13 -3.52
C ALA A 132 13.71 -6.98 -4.44
N LEU A 133 12.99 -5.98 -3.90
CA LEU A 133 12.57 -4.79 -4.64
C LEU A 133 13.75 -3.92 -5.06
N LEU A 134 14.71 -3.69 -4.17
CA LEU A 134 15.92 -2.93 -4.44
C LEU A 134 16.79 -3.64 -5.49
N GLY A 135 16.90 -4.96 -5.42
CA GLY A 135 17.55 -5.77 -6.47
C GLY A 135 16.89 -5.59 -7.84
N ALA A 136 15.55 -5.66 -7.90
CA ALA A 136 14.78 -5.47 -9.13
C ALA A 136 14.85 -4.03 -9.70
N LEU A 137 15.14 -3.05 -8.83
CA LEU A 137 15.33 -1.64 -9.20
C LEU A 137 16.80 -1.30 -9.52
N SER A 138 17.73 -2.21 -9.26
CA SER A 138 19.16 -2.02 -9.48
C SER A 138 19.57 -2.41 -10.91
N GLY A 139 20.73 -1.95 -11.36
CA GLY A 139 21.29 -2.31 -12.67
C GLY A 139 20.46 -1.79 -13.86
N LEU A 140 19.84 -0.61 -13.70
CA LEU A 140 19.21 0.11 -14.80
C LEU A 140 20.28 0.74 -15.70
N ARG A 141 20.09 0.67 -17.02
CA ARG A 141 21.01 1.26 -17.99
C ARG A 141 20.83 2.78 -18.07
N PRO A 142 21.81 3.53 -18.60
CA PRO A 142 21.59 4.94 -18.93
C PRO A 142 20.34 5.13 -19.80
N GLY A 143 19.47 6.07 -19.42
CA GLY A 143 18.17 6.31 -20.06
C GLY A 143 17.03 5.38 -19.61
N GLU A 144 17.31 4.37 -18.77
CA GLU A 144 16.27 3.56 -18.12
C GLU A 144 15.95 4.13 -16.72
N HIS A 145 14.65 4.22 -16.43
CA HIS A 145 14.17 4.67 -15.12
C HIS A 145 13.06 3.74 -14.64
N ALA A 146 12.99 3.52 -13.33
CA ALA A 146 11.92 2.76 -12.72
C ALA A 146 11.36 3.50 -11.51
N ALA A 147 10.07 3.34 -11.25
CA ALA A 147 9.47 3.83 -10.02
C ALA A 147 8.39 2.88 -9.52
N VAL A 148 8.35 2.72 -8.21
CA VAL A 148 7.30 2.02 -7.47
C VAL A 148 6.66 3.02 -6.52
N GLN A 149 5.38 3.29 -6.72
CA GLN A 149 4.60 4.25 -5.94
C GLN A 149 3.60 3.51 -5.06
N ILE A 150 3.71 3.72 -3.75
CA ILE A 150 2.71 3.32 -2.76
C ILE A 150 1.97 4.58 -2.31
N THR A 151 0.82 4.83 -2.93
CA THR A 151 -0.04 5.96 -2.57
C THR A 151 -0.93 5.56 -1.40
N ALA A 152 -0.91 6.33 -0.32
CA ALA A 152 -1.66 6.04 0.90
C ALA A 152 -2.47 7.25 1.38
N ARG A 153 -3.72 6.99 1.77
CA ARG A 153 -4.64 7.99 2.31
C ARG A 153 -5.25 7.51 3.62
N PRO A 154 -5.12 8.25 4.74
CA PRO A 154 -5.81 7.91 5.98
C PRO A 154 -7.30 7.70 5.73
N ILE A 155 -7.89 6.66 6.30
CA ILE A 155 -9.34 6.42 6.19
C ILE A 155 -10.03 6.62 7.54
N THR A 156 -11.30 7.02 7.48
CA THR A 156 -12.19 7.04 8.65
C THR A 156 -13.65 6.83 8.20
N GLY A 157 -14.56 6.69 9.16
CA GLY A 157 -16.00 6.67 8.92
C GLY A 157 -16.49 5.40 8.23
N ARG A 158 -17.53 5.53 7.38
CA ARG A 158 -18.35 4.41 6.87
C ARG A 158 -17.55 3.24 6.28
N ARG A 159 -16.47 3.50 5.53
CA ARG A 159 -15.63 2.44 4.94
C ARG A 159 -14.87 1.65 6.01
N LEU A 160 -14.36 2.33 7.03
CA LEU A 160 -13.72 1.69 8.17
C LEU A 160 -14.75 0.90 8.99
N SER A 161 -15.91 1.51 9.27
CA SER A 161 -17.01 0.86 9.98
C SER A 161 -17.58 -0.34 9.20
N ALA A 162 -17.63 -0.30 7.87
CA ALA A 162 -18.03 -1.45 7.05
C ALA A 162 -17.02 -2.58 7.16
N ALA A 163 -15.72 -2.28 7.12
CA ALA A 163 -14.67 -3.27 7.33
C ALA A 163 -14.69 -3.83 8.76
N HIS A 164 -15.01 -3.02 9.78
CA HIS A 164 -15.25 -3.51 11.15
C HIS A 164 -16.49 -4.38 11.26
N ARG A 165 -17.61 -4.00 10.61
CA ARG A 165 -18.83 -4.82 10.60
C ARG A 165 -18.61 -6.16 9.91
N ALA A 166 -17.88 -6.19 8.80
CA ALA A 166 -17.50 -7.45 8.15
C ALA A 166 -16.68 -8.35 9.08
N ALA A 167 -15.70 -7.77 9.79
CA ALA A 167 -14.91 -8.51 10.78
C ALA A 167 -15.74 -8.98 11.99
N SER A 168 -16.70 -8.16 12.44
CA SER A 168 -17.61 -8.50 13.55
C SER A 168 -18.64 -9.57 13.17
N ALA A 169 -19.15 -9.54 11.94
CA ALA A 169 -20.02 -10.59 11.40
C ALA A 169 -19.32 -11.95 11.37
N LEU A 170 -18.02 -11.98 11.02
CA LEU A 170 -17.18 -13.18 11.10
C LEU A 170 -16.99 -13.66 12.56
N ARG A 171 -16.85 -12.74 13.52
CA ARG A 171 -16.77 -13.07 14.97
C ARG A 171 -18.06 -13.68 15.50
N ASN A 172 -19.21 -13.17 15.04
CA ASN A 172 -20.53 -13.57 15.55
C ASN A 172 -21.14 -14.74 14.76
N GLY A 173 -20.45 -15.30 13.76
CA GLY A 173 -20.96 -16.41 12.96
C GLY A 173 -22.08 -16.08 12.00
N THR A 174 -22.44 -14.81 11.89
CA THR A 174 -23.52 -14.36 11.04
C THR A 174 -22.91 -14.16 9.66
N SER A 175 -22.80 -15.23 8.87
CA SER A 175 -22.43 -15.13 7.47
C SER A 175 -23.39 -14.15 6.80
N SER A 176 -22.91 -12.97 6.43
CA SER A 176 -23.71 -11.91 5.82
C SER A 176 -24.03 -12.19 4.35
N THR A 177 -24.18 -13.46 3.98
CA THR A 177 -24.64 -13.86 2.65
C THR A 177 -26.02 -14.43 2.78
N LEU A 178 -27.02 -13.63 2.41
CA LEU A 178 -28.38 -14.08 2.02
C LEU A 178 -28.37 -15.15 0.90
N ARG A 179 -27.20 -15.56 0.39
CA ARG A 179 -27.02 -16.68 -0.54
C ARG A 179 -26.76 -18.02 0.15
N GLY A 180 -26.44 -18.05 1.45
CA GLY A 180 -26.25 -19.30 2.19
C GLY A 180 -27.57 -20.03 2.44
N ASP A 181 -28.61 -19.29 2.79
CA ASP A 181 -29.94 -19.85 3.10
C ASP A 181 -30.61 -20.51 1.89
N LEU A 182 -30.26 -20.12 0.66
CA LEU A 182 -30.85 -20.73 -0.54
C LEU A 182 -30.23 -22.09 -0.88
N PHE A 183 -28.99 -22.36 -0.48
CA PHE A 183 -28.35 -23.68 -0.67
C PHE A 183 -28.75 -24.68 0.41
N ASP A 184 -29.19 -24.20 1.58
CA ASP A 184 -29.70 -25.06 2.67
C ASP A 184 -31.10 -25.62 2.39
N LEU A 185 -31.83 -25.09 1.40
CA LEU A 185 -33.16 -25.60 1.04
C LEU A 185 -33.13 -26.90 0.22
N ILE A 186 -31.98 -27.29 -0.35
CA ILE A 186 -31.86 -28.44 -1.25
C ILE A 186 -31.15 -29.63 -0.57
N THR A 187 -30.64 -29.44 0.66
CA THR A 187 -29.99 -30.52 1.42
C THR A 187 -30.86 -30.91 2.62
N PRO A 188 -31.65 -31.99 2.54
CA PRO A 188 -32.41 -32.48 3.69
C PRO A 188 -31.44 -33.08 4.71
N GLY A 189 -31.25 -32.41 5.85
CA GLY A 189 -30.56 -33.00 7.01
C GLY A 189 -29.58 -32.13 7.80
N SER A 190 -29.32 -30.86 7.42
CA SER A 190 -28.38 -30.00 8.17
C SER A 190 -29.09 -28.96 9.04
N LEU A 191 -29.78 -29.41 10.10
CA LEU A 191 -30.29 -28.53 11.15
C LEU A 191 -29.29 -28.36 12.32
N ASN A 192 -28.00 -28.21 12.01
CA ASN A 192 -27.03 -27.76 13.00
C ASN A 192 -26.47 -26.40 12.59
N ARG A 193 -27.03 -25.34 13.20
CA ARG A 193 -26.32 -24.07 13.42
C ARG A 193 -25.09 -24.36 14.26
N THR A 194 -24.07 -24.90 13.62
CA THR A 194 -22.78 -25.19 14.25
C THR A 194 -22.22 -23.86 14.69
N ARG A 195 -21.99 -23.71 16.00
CA ARG A 195 -21.49 -22.45 16.53
C ARG A 195 -20.11 -22.17 15.87
N PRO A 196 -19.77 -20.94 15.50
CA PRO A 196 -18.47 -20.62 14.88
C PRO A 196 -17.28 -21.06 15.72
N THR A 197 -17.47 -21.12 17.04
CA THR A 197 -16.50 -21.68 18.00
C THR A 197 -16.29 -23.18 17.82
N GLU A 198 -17.30 -23.94 17.43
CA GLU A 198 -17.20 -25.37 17.10
C GLU A 198 -16.59 -25.58 15.70
N LEU A 199 -16.96 -24.75 14.71
CA LEU A 199 -16.33 -24.73 13.39
C LEU A 199 -14.84 -24.32 13.44
N ALA A 200 -14.49 -23.36 14.28
CA ALA A 200 -13.09 -22.96 14.52
C ALA A 200 -12.30 -24.04 15.30
N ARG A 201 -12.97 -24.84 16.14
CA ARG A 201 -12.38 -26.03 16.78
C ARG A 201 -12.18 -27.18 15.79
N MET A 202 -13.08 -27.35 14.83
CA MET A 202 -12.98 -28.38 13.78
C MET A 202 -11.99 -28.02 12.66
N PHE A 203 -11.73 -26.73 12.42
CA PHE A 203 -10.83 -26.25 11.36
C PHE A 203 -9.84 -25.20 11.90
N PRO A 204 -8.66 -25.61 12.40
CA PRO A 204 -7.68 -24.70 13.00
C PRO A 204 -7.22 -23.58 12.04
N GLU A 205 -7.10 -23.87 10.74
CA GLU A 205 -6.76 -22.89 9.70
C GLU A 205 -7.78 -21.74 9.63
N ARG A 206 -9.09 -22.05 9.74
CA ARG A 206 -10.15 -21.02 9.76
C ARG A 206 -10.09 -20.18 11.03
N ALA A 207 -9.69 -20.77 12.15
CA ALA A 207 -9.53 -20.03 13.40
C ALA A 207 -8.39 -19.02 13.31
N GLU A 208 -7.26 -19.40 12.72
CA GLU A 208 -6.13 -18.50 12.46
C GLU A 208 -6.49 -17.38 11.49
N GLU A 209 -7.19 -17.70 10.39
CA GLU A 209 -7.68 -16.72 9.43
C GLU A 209 -8.57 -15.67 10.11
N ILE A 210 -9.55 -16.10 10.92
CA ILE A 210 -10.45 -15.20 11.67
C ILE A 210 -9.65 -14.32 12.65
N ARG A 211 -8.69 -14.89 13.40
CA ARG A 211 -7.83 -14.11 14.31
C ARG A 211 -7.04 -13.06 13.55
N ALA A 212 -6.46 -13.41 12.40
CA ALA A 212 -5.67 -12.50 11.58
C ALA A 212 -6.53 -11.35 11.02
N ILE A 213 -7.76 -11.65 10.57
CA ILE A 213 -8.73 -10.63 10.12
C ILE A 213 -9.10 -9.69 11.27
N LEU A 214 -9.36 -10.22 12.47
CA LEU A 214 -9.70 -9.42 13.65
C LEU A 214 -8.52 -8.56 14.12
N ALA A 215 -7.30 -9.09 14.08
CA ALA A 215 -6.08 -8.34 14.39
C ALA A 215 -5.90 -7.16 13.43
N LYS A 216 -6.06 -7.39 12.12
CA LYS A 216 -6.06 -6.32 11.10
C LYS A 216 -7.20 -5.32 11.29
N ALA A 217 -8.34 -5.74 11.83
CA ALA A 217 -9.47 -4.87 12.10
C ALA A 217 -9.24 -3.89 13.25
N ASN A 218 -8.45 -4.27 14.24
CA ASN A 218 -8.14 -3.41 15.38
C ASN A 218 -7.08 -2.34 15.09
N GLN A 219 -6.46 -2.36 13.90
CA GLN A 219 -5.46 -1.39 13.51
C GLN A 219 -6.04 -0.21 12.72
N PRO A 220 -5.43 0.99 12.78
CA PRO A 220 -5.73 2.07 11.84
C PRO A 220 -5.48 1.61 10.40
N ARG A 221 -6.24 2.16 9.45
CA ARG A 221 -6.19 1.73 8.04
C ARG A 221 -5.99 2.89 7.08
N PHE A 222 -5.27 2.59 6.01
CA PHE A 222 -5.07 3.46 4.87
C PHE A 222 -5.76 2.87 3.65
N ALA A 223 -6.32 3.74 2.82
CA ALA A 223 -6.66 3.39 1.45
C ALA A 223 -5.35 3.48 0.66
N VAL A 224 -4.94 2.36 0.09
CA VAL A 224 -3.65 2.19 -0.56
C VAL A 224 -3.83 1.83 -2.03
N ARG A 225 -2.93 2.34 -2.86
CA ARG A 225 -2.73 1.89 -4.22
C ARG A 225 -1.25 1.77 -4.51
N ILE A 226 -0.84 0.58 -4.95
CA ILE A 226 0.52 0.29 -5.40
C ILE A 226 0.54 0.29 -6.93
N SER A 227 1.39 1.11 -7.52
CA SER A 227 1.63 1.17 -8.96
C SER A 227 3.10 1.29 -9.27
N TYR A 228 3.52 0.80 -10.43
CA TYR A 228 4.91 0.86 -10.84
C TYR A 228 5.03 1.15 -12.34
N ALA A 229 6.14 1.75 -12.74
CA ALA A 229 6.50 2.03 -14.12
C ALA A 229 7.98 1.77 -14.35
N VAL A 230 8.32 1.31 -15.56
CA VAL A 230 9.67 1.25 -16.08
C VAL A 230 9.68 1.91 -17.45
N THR A 231 10.50 2.94 -17.62
CA THR A 231 10.65 3.74 -18.83
C THR A 231 12.04 3.56 -19.42
N SER A 232 12.15 3.66 -20.75
CA SER A 232 13.42 3.67 -21.48
C SER A 232 13.33 4.65 -22.64
N ASP A 233 14.37 5.44 -22.83
CA ASP A 233 14.47 6.40 -23.95
C ASP A 233 14.66 5.70 -25.30
N ARG A 234 15.10 4.44 -25.29
CA ARG A 234 15.23 3.61 -26.50
C ARG A 234 13.90 2.98 -26.91
N GLU A 235 13.60 2.99 -28.21
CA GLU A 235 12.42 2.34 -28.82
C GLU A 235 12.53 0.80 -28.83
N ASP A 236 13.75 0.26 -28.96
CA ASP A 236 14.03 -1.19 -29.00
C ASP A 236 13.94 -1.87 -27.62
N ALA A 237 13.64 -1.12 -26.56
CA ALA A 237 13.69 -1.59 -25.17
C ALA A 237 12.38 -2.22 -24.67
N ARG A 238 11.40 -2.47 -25.55
CA ARG A 238 10.06 -2.97 -25.13
C ARG A 238 10.11 -4.30 -24.38
N GLY A 239 10.94 -5.25 -24.83
CA GLY A 239 11.14 -6.52 -24.14
C GLY A 239 11.76 -6.33 -22.76
N ARG A 240 12.83 -5.53 -22.68
CA ARG A 240 13.56 -5.24 -21.43
C ARG A 240 12.71 -4.53 -20.40
N THR A 241 12.06 -3.42 -20.78
CA THR A 241 11.16 -2.66 -19.88
C THR A 241 10.01 -3.52 -19.37
N ARG A 242 9.48 -4.44 -20.20
CA ARG A 242 8.46 -5.41 -19.77
C ARG A 242 9.03 -6.44 -18.81
N GLY A 243 10.23 -6.97 -19.06
CA GLY A 243 10.93 -7.89 -18.16
C GLY A 243 11.17 -7.27 -16.78
N ARG A 244 11.73 -6.06 -16.71
CA ARG A 244 11.92 -5.31 -15.46
C ARG A 244 10.61 -5.05 -14.73
N ALA A 245 9.57 -4.66 -15.46
CA ALA A 245 8.23 -4.49 -14.90
C ALA A 245 7.61 -5.79 -14.36
N HIS A 246 8.01 -6.95 -14.88
CA HIS A 246 7.62 -8.26 -14.34
C HIS A 246 8.41 -8.57 -13.07
N GLU A 247 9.72 -8.33 -13.08
CA GLU A 247 10.62 -8.51 -11.93
C GLU A 247 10.14 -7.70 -10.72
N ILE A 248 9.90 -6.39 -10.90
CA ILE A 248 9.33 -5.51 -9.87
C ILE A 248 7.99 -6.03 -9.34
N ALA A 249 7.12 -6.56 -10.22
CA ALA A 249 5.83 -7.07 -9.79
C ALA A 249 5.95 -8.39 -9.00
N ALA A 250 6.96 -9.20 -9.31
CA ALA A 250 7.20 -10.50 -8.68
C ALA A 250 7.69 -10.34 -7.23
N THR A 251 8.42 -9.28 -6.91
CA THR A 251 8.88 -9.02 -5.53
C THR A 251 7.72 -8.87 -4.54
N PHE A 252 6.55 -8.40 -5.00
CA PHE A 252 5.36 -8.29 -4.17
C PHE A 252 4.74 -9.63 -3.78
N ALA A 253 5.19 -10.76 -4.34
CA ALA A 253 4.81 -12.09 -3.88
C ALA A 253 5.29 -12.37 -2.45
N LEU A 254 6.35 -11.70 -1.99
CA LEU A 254 6.84 -11.81 -0.61
C LEU A 254 5.80 -11.40 0.43
N TYR A 255 4.87 -10.50 0.06
CA TYR A 255 3.80 -10.04 0.95
C TYR A 255 2.55 -10.93 0.93
N ALA A 256 2.57 -12.04 0.19
CA ALA A 256 1.49 -13.00 0.24
C ALA A 256 1.43 -13.68 1.63
N SER A 257 0.23 -13.76 2.17
CA SER A 257 -0.11 -14.63 3.31
C SER A 257 -0.88 -15.85 2.80
N GLY A 258 -1.13 -16.83 3.68
CA GLY A 258 -2.04 -17.94 3.36
C GLY A 258 -3.45 -17.50 2.92
N HIS A 259 -3.85 -16.27 3.24
CA HIS A 259 -5.20 -15.76 3.04
C HIS A 259 -5.30 -14.65 1.98
N GLN A 260 -4.18 -14.04 1.58
CA GLN A 260 -4.18 -12.89 0.68
C GLN A 260 -2.90 -12.82 -0.14
N TYR A 261 -3.01 -12.37 -1.39
CA TYR A 261 -1.85 -12.09 -2.22
C TYR A 261 -2.12 -10.91 -3.15
N LEU A 262 -1.04 -10.31 -3.64
CA LEU A 262 -1.10 -9.21 -4.61
C LEU A 262 -1.04 -9.77 -6.03
N ARG A 263 -2.04 -9.44 -6.85
CA ARG A 263 -2.02 -9.73 -8.28
C ARG A 263 -1.65 -8.49 -9.07
N ARG A 264 -0.90 -8.71 -10.14
CA ARG A 264 -0.61 -7.68 -11.12
C ARG A 264 -1.82 -7.39 -12.01
N ARG A 265 -2.06 -6.11 -12.28
CA ARG A 265 -2.93 -5.66 -13.38
C ARG A 265 -2.20 -4.64 -14.24
N ARG A 266 -2.47 -4.65 -15.55
CA ARG A 266 -1.99 -3.59 -16.45
C ARG A 266 -2.58 -2.25 -16.00
N SER A 267 -1.78 -1.20 -16.11
CA SER A 267 -2.20 0.17 -15.89
C SER A 267 -1.73 1.01 -17.06
N TYR A 268 -2.57 1.93 -17.52
CA TYR A 268 -2.21 2.87 -18.59
C TYR A 268 -1.56 4.15 -18.03
N THR A 269 -1.73 4.39 -16.73
CA THR A 269 -1.23 5.60 -16.06
C THR A 269 -0.54 5.24 -14.75
N VAL A 270 0.64 5.81 -14.55
CA VAL A 270 1.28 5.93 -13.24
C VAL A 270 1.11 7.39 -12.81
N SER A 271 0.29 7.61 -11.80
CA SER A 271 0.01 8.95 -11.31
C SER A 271 -0.12 8.92 -9.81
N ARG A 272 0.21 10.06 -9.18
CA ARG A 272 -0.03 10.31 -7.77
C ARG A 272 -1.49 10.63 -7.46
N ARG A 273 -2.44 10.49 -8.40
CA ARG A 273 -3.86 10.80 -8.16
C ARG A 273 -4.56 9.60 -7.54
N MET A 274 -5.04 9.71 -6.32
CA MET A 274 -5.76 8.63 -5.64
C MET A 274 -7.28 8.89 -5.61
N THR A 275 -8.03 8.17 -6.44
CA THR A 275 -9.51 8.15 -6.39
C THR A 275 -9.97 7.02 -5.47
N THR A 276 -9.56 5.79 -5.80
CA THR A 276 -9.87 4.54 -5.09
C THR A 276 -8.59 3.87 -4.56
N GLY A 277 -8.77 2.93 -3.64
CA GLY A 277 -7.70 2.14 -3.02
C GLY A 277 -8.27 1.05 -2.12
N TYR A 278 -7.55 -0.08 -2.02
CA TYR A 278 -7.86 -1.15 -1.09
C TYR A 278 -7.32 -0.82 0.30
N LEU A 279 -7.85 -1.48 1.33
CA LEU A 279 -7.50 -1.16 2.71
C LEU A 279 -6.34 -2.01 3.20
N LEU A 280 -5.26 -1.34 3.61
CA LEU A 280 -4.17 -1.94 4.38
C LEU A 280 -4.16 -1.33 5.78
N SER A 281 -3.85 -2.15 6.77
CA SER A 281 -3.49 -1.71 8.11
C SER A 281 -2.15 -0.99 8.12
N VAL A 282 -1.84 -0.30 9.23
CA VAL A 282 -0.53 0.35 9.41
C VAL A 282 0.60 -0.65 9.27
N SER A 283 0.52 -1.83 9.89
CA SER A 283 1.59 -2.83 9.82
C SER A 283 1.80 -3.35 8.40
N GLU A 284 0.73 -3.63 7.64
CA GLU A 284 0.84 -4.06 6.24
C GLU A 284 1.42 -2.98 5.34
N LEU A 285 1.04 -1.72 5.56
CA LEU A 285 1.58 -0.61 4.81
C LEU A 285 3.05 -0.35 5.15
N ALA A 286 3.41 -0.44 6.44
CA ALA A 286 4.77 -0.29 6.91
C ALA A 286 5.70 -1.39 6.40
N ALA A 287 5.21 -2.62 6.23
CA ALA A 287 6.00 -3.72 5.65
C ALA A 287 6.37 -3.49 4.18
N ILE A 288 5.56 -2.72 3.43
CA ILE A 288 5.76 -2.47 2.00
C ILE A 288 6.46 -1.12 1.75
N ALA A 289 6.23 -0.15 2.63
CA ALA A 289 6.68 1.22 2.50
C ALA A 289 7.46 1.64 3.77
N HIS A 290 8.74 1.27 3.80
CA HIS A 290 9.71 1.60 4.84
C HIS A 290 11.07 1.98 4.23
N LEU A 291 11.96 2.53 5.06
CA LEU A 291 13.37 2.64 4.69
C LEU A 291 14.04 1.28 4.89
N PRO A 292 14.92 0.86 3.97
CA PRO A 292 15.61 -0.42 4.12
C PRO A 292 16.45 -0.45 5.40
N TYR A 293 16.49 -1.60 6.06
CA TYR A 293 17.18 -1.78 7.35
C TYR A 293 18.26 -2.87 7.35
N ASP A 294 18.44 -3.54 6.21
CA ASP A 294 19.47 -4.56 5.95
C ASP A 294 20.55 -4.07 4.98
#